data_AF-A0ABC9CNJ9-F1
#
_entry.id   AF-A0ABC9CNJ9-F1
#
_cell.length_a   1.000
_cell.length_b   1.000
_cell.length_c   1.000
_cell.angle_alpha   90.00
_cell.angle_beta   90.00
_cell.angle_gamma   90.00
#
_symmetry.space_group_name_H-M   'P 1'
#
loop_
_entity.id
_entity.type
_entity.pdbx_description
1 polymer ?
#
loop_
_entity_poly.entity_id
_entity_poly.type
_entity_poly.pdbx_seq_one_letter_code
_entity_poly.pdbx_strand_id
1 'polypeptide(L)'
;MADEILDPPPDASPSPSPAPATPPPPATPAALLRPRREAFEHGLLPIPKLIFPEGTLAQTLAQLKEKLAAAAASPGGRVGAAALAEALQIPREQAALALATLAAVLPAEDPALGDGAGDDAGADIRDVLLFLYVQSYKRLVPRNAHKDSPAVADVWPSTSAFDGYLSALSPIQLVRSNSRRFMPSQADEEIHQLSYLQKHMANILTLLADSVEGEGDDSLVLTMETFEHLGFLVQFSEGTSLSQAATFFANSDPDMPAAPVPAAQVLDWMSQNIASALEYSAERSAAKESNQQTMSDLDVTMAEANASHPRSSTPSSNPAYYRNVTFVEGFSKTSVVKHASDVKGNSIKVLNCHDSVIYILAPLKYATVYGCSDATVVLGAVGKVVKVEHCERVHIIAAAKRICIANCRECIFYLGVNHQPLVLGDNHKLQVAPFNTCYSQLRDHLMQVGVDPGVNKWDQPFVLGVVDPHDSLSHPAGVSDVKAESATCLDPDLFNNFLIPSWFGDERQEPTCNPFPLPEIYGACQNKKRSALEDIQKTIRELQLDENRKRELATALHAQFKDWLYGITGTTTVSCPQLQAISASSTVYKATNHAMNCAHN
;
A
#
# COMPACT_ATOMS: atom_id res chain seq x y z
N MET A 1 10.80 32.54 98.82
CA MET A 1 11.85 33.58 98.81
C MET A 1 13.11 32.87 98.37
N ALA A 2 13.79 33.17 97.27
CA ALA A 2 13.54 33.97 96.08
C ALA A 2 14.79 33.68 95.24
N ASP A 3 14.73 32.70 94.33
CA ASP A 3 15.87 32.31 93.48
C ASP A 3 15.31 32.01 92.09
N GLU A 4 15.17 33.07 91.30
CA GLU A 4 14.85 33.01 89.89
C GLU A 4 16.19 32.92 89.14
N ILE A 5 16.57 31.69 88.83
CA ILE A 5 17.81 31.31 88.14
C ILE A 5 17.59 31.47 86.65
N LEU A 6 18.53 32.15 85.98
CA LEU A 6 18.56 32.41 84.55
C LEU A 6 18.30 31.17 83.67
N ASP A 7 17.42 31.33 82.69
CA ASP A 7 17.15 30.36 81.63
C ASP A 7 18.41 30.08 80.77
N PRO A 8 18.71 28.80 80.46
CA PRO A 8 19.76 28.40 79.51
C PRO A 8 19.33 28.59 78.04
N PRO A 9 20.29 28.69 77.09
CA PRO A 9 19.98 28.96 75.68
C PRO A 9 19.26 27.79 75.00
N PRO A 10 18.39 28.05 74.00
CA PRO A 10 17.55 27.03 73.40
C PRO A 10 18.34 26.05 72.51
N ASP A 11 18.01 24.77 72.67
CA ASP A 11 18.49 23.63 71.90
C ASP A 11 18.31 23.80 70.38
N ALA A 12 19.36 23.43 69.66
CA ALA A 12 19.38 23.36 68.21
C ALA A 12 18.48 22.22 67.71
N SER A 13 17.28 22.56 67.25
CA SER A 13 16.45 21.66 66.43
C SER A 13 16.93 21.66 64.97
N PRO A 14 17.11 20.50 64.32
CA PRO A 14 17.59 20.43 62.94
C PRO A 14 16.52 20.95 61.96
N SER A 15 16.97 21.83 61.07
CA SER A 15 16.21 22.37 59.94
C SER A 15 15.59 21.28 59.06
N PRO A 16 14.33 21.42 58.59
CA PRO A 16 13.72 20.47 57.68
C PRO A 16 14.43 20.50 56.33
N SER A 17 14.81 19.32 55.83
CA SER A 17 15.41 19.12 54.52
C SER A 17 14.49 19.65 53.41
N PRO A 18 15.02 20.23 52.32
CA PRO A 18 14.20 20.64 51.19
C PRO A 18 13.54 19.40 50.58
N ALA A 19 12.24 19.49 50.31
CA ALA A 19 11.49 18.45 49.62
C ALA A 19 12.19 18.08 48.30
N PRO A 20 12.24 16.79 47.90
CA PRO A 20 12.81 16.41 46.63
C PRO A 20 12.05 17.14 45.52
N ALA A 21 12.80 17.88 44.68
CA ALA A 21 12.26 18.55 43.52
C ALA A 21 11.39 17.56 42.74
N THR A 22 10.13 17.93 42.54
CA THR A 22 9.24 17.20 41.64
C THR A 22 9.97 17.10 40.31
N PRO A 23 10.19 15.90 39.73
CA PRO A 23 10.80 15.81 38.42
C PRO A 23 9.97 16.66 37.46
N PRO A 24 10.60 17.39 36.52
CA PRO A 24 9.85 18.11 35.52
C PRO A 24 8.86 17.15 34.86
N PRO A 25 7.65 17.60 34.49
CA PRO A 25 6.74 16.76 33.73
C PRO A 25 7.54 16.20 32.54
N PRO A 26 7.38 14.90 32.19
CA PRO A 26 8.07 14.35 31.05
C PRO A 26 7.80 15.28 29.88
N ALA A 27 8.87 15.82 29.28
CA ALA A 27 8.75 16.70 28.12
C ALA A 27 7.78 16.02 27.15
N THR A 28 6.69 16.69 26.81
CA THR A 28 5.84 16.26 25.70
C THR A 28 6.78 15.95 24.55
N PRO A 29 6.80 14.70 24.03
CA PRO A 29 7.72 14.34 22.97
C PRO A 29 7.49 15.34 21.85
N ALA A 30 8.54 16.07 21.46
CA ALA A 30 8.45 17.06 20.39
C ALA A 30 7.81 16.39 19.17
N ALA A 31 6.82 17.07 18.57
CA ALA A 31 6.14 16.56 17.40
C ALA A 31 7.17 16.26 16.30
N LEU A 32 7.30 14.98 15.93
CA LEU A 32 8.33 14.55 14.99
C LEU A 32 7.81 14.73 13.56
N LEU A 33 8.56 15.48 12.75
CA LEU A 33 8.30 15.62 11.32
C LEU A 33 8.60 14.30 10.60
N ARG A 34 7.73 13.88 9.70
CA ARG A 34 7.90 12.69 8.87
C ARG A 34 7.51 12.93 7.42
N PRO A 35 8.06 12.19 6.46
CA PRO A 35 7.61 12.25 5.08
C PRO A 35 6.21 11.63 4.95
N ARG A 36 5.38 12.20 4.08
CA ARG A 36 4.16 11.55 3.59
C ARG A 36 4.53 10.57 2.49
N ARG A 37 4.41 9.30 2.83
CA ARG A 37 4.88 8.18 2.01
C ARG A 37 4.03 7.99 0.76
N GLU A 38 2.77 8.39 0.81
CA GLU A 38 1.78 8.17 -0.23
C GLU A 38 2.23 8.75 -1.58
N ALA A 39 2.79 9.96 -1.58
CA ALA A 39 3.34 10.60 -2.79
C ALA A 39 4.51 9.81 -3.39
N PHE A 40 5.41 9.29 -2.55
CA PHE A 40 6.60 8.53 -2.99
C PHE A 40 6.29 7.08 -3.37
N GLU A 41 5.30 6.45 -2.73
CA GLU A 41 4.97 5.03 -2.92
C GLU A 41 3.91 4.81 -4.01
N HIS A 42 2.88 5.67 -4.06
CA HIS A 42 1.72 5.54 -4.93
C HIS A 42 1.58 6.67 -5.96
N GLY A 43 2.38 7.74 -5.84
CA GLY A 43 2.29 8.93 -6.71
C GLY A 43 3.24 8.94 -7.91
N LEU A 44 4.20 8.04 -7.99
CA LEU A 44 5.17 8.00 -9.10
C LEU A 44 4.58 7.35 -10.34
N LEU A 45 4.77 7.99 -11.50
CA LEU A 45 4.25 7.52 -12.79
C LEU A 45 5.39 7.36 -13.80
N PRO A 46 5.49 6.22 -14.51
CA PRO A 46 6.52 5.98 -15.51
C PRO A 46 6.21 6.69 -16.83
N ILE A 47 6.01 8.00 -16.77
CA ILE A 47 5.79 8.88 -17.92
C ILE A 47 7.05 9.74 -18.05
N PRO A 48 7.94 9.48 -19.03
CA PRO A 48 9.23 10.17 -19.13
C PRO A 48 9.13 11.70 -19.17
N LYS A 49 8.05 12.24 -19.75
CA LYS A 49 7.79 13.68 -19.85
C LYS A 49 7.44 14.35 -18.52
N LEU A 50 7.15 13.58 -17.47
CA LEU A 50 6.95 14.10 -16.11
C LEU A 50 8.27 14.17 -15.32
N ILE A 51 9.34 13.54 -15.82
CA ILE A 51 10.59 13.35 -15.08
C ILE A 51 11.65 14.27 -15.68
N PHE A 52 12.00 15.32 -14.94
CA PHE A 52 13.00 16.28 -15.37
C PHE A 52 14.38 15.94 -14.78
N PRO A 53 15.48 16.16 -15.52
CA PRO A 53 16.82 16.00 -15.00
C PRO A 53 17.08 16.90 -13.78
N GLU A 54 17.79 16.38 -12.78
CA GLU A 54 17.99 17.05 -11.49
C GLU A 54 18.55 18.48 -11.63
N GLY A 55 19.55 18.67 -12.52
CA GLY A 55 20.18 19.98 -12.73
C GLY A 55 19.28 21.04 -13.39
N THR A 56 18.18 20.64 -14.03
CA THR A 56 17.24 21.54 -14.72
C THR A 56 15.84 21.53 -14.11
N LEU A 57 15.60 20.70 -13.08
CA LEU A 57 14.28 20.42 -12.51
C LEU A 57 13.58 21.69 -12.03
N ALA A 58 14.21 22.45 -11.13
CA ALA A 58 13.62 23.65 -10.55
C ALA A 58 13.31 24.72 -11.61
N GLN A 59 14.25 24.94 -12.55
CA GLN A 59 14.08 25.91 -13.63
C GLN A 59 12.94 25.51 -14.59
N THR A 60 12.85 24.23 -14.94
CA THR A 60 11.80 23.73 -15.85
C THR A 60 10.42 23.84 -15.20
N LEU A 61 10.32 23.52 -13.90
CA LEU A 61 9.08 23.65 -13.15
C LEU A 61 8.67 25.12 -12.95
N ALA A 62 9.63 26.04 -12.75
CA ALA A 62 9.33 27.47 -12.70
C ALA A 62 8.76 27.99 -14.03
N GLN A 63 9.34 27.59 -15.17
CA GLN A 63 8.78 27.91 -16.49
C GLN A 63 7.39 27.29 -16.70
N LEU A 64 7.16 26.10 -16.15
CA LEU A 64 5.87 25.43 -16.22
C LEU A 64 4.82 26.13 -15.34
N LYS A 65 5.20 26.62 -14.15
CA LYS A 65 4.35 27.43 -13.26
C LYS A 65 3.79 28.63 -14.02
N GLU A 66 4.65 29.40 -14.71
CA GLU A 66 4.22 30.56 -15.51
C GLU A 66 3.27 30.18 -16.65
N LYS A 67 3.58 29.10 -17.39
CA LYS A 67 2.70 28.61 -18.48
C LYS A 67 1.34 28.17 -17.96
N LEU A 68 1.31 27.44 -16.84
CA LEU A 68 0.08 26.94 -16.24
C LEU A 68 -0.74 28.08 -15.62
N ALA A 69 -0.09 29.05 -14.99
CA ALA A 69 -0.74 30.26 -14.48
C ALA A 69 -1.38 31.08 -15.60
N ALA A 70 -0.70 31.22 -16.75
CA ALA A 70 -1.25 31.88 -17.93
C ALA A 70 -2.41 31.12 -18.59
N ALA A 71 -2.39 29.78 -18.53
CA ALA A 71 -3.43 28.92 -19.07
C ALA A 71 -4.63 28.72 -18.12
N ALA A 72 -4.46 28.97 -16.83
CA ALA A 72 -5.50 28.86 -15.82
C ALA A 72 -6.49 30.03 -15.95
N ALA A 73 -7.49 29.88 -16.82
CA ALA A 73 -8.54 30.88 -17.04
C ALA A 73 -9.54 31.02 -15.86
N SER A 74 -9.46 30.15 -14.84
CA SER A 74 -10.37 30.16 -13.69
C SER A 74 -9.85 31.02 -12.52
N PRO A 75 -10.74 31.70 -11.76
CA PRO A 75 -10.37 32.60 -10.66
C PRO A 75 -9.85 31.88 -9.39
N GLY A 76 -9.09 30.78 -9.53
CA GLY A 76 -8.55 30.01 -8.41
C GLY A 76 -7.25 29.26 -8.70
N GLY A 77 -6.55 29.56 -9.80
CA GLY A 77 -5.23 28.95 -10.08
C GLY A 77 -5.24 27.43 -10.28
N ARG A 78 -6.39 26.85 -10.66
CA ARG A 78 -6.55 25.40 -10.84
C ARG A 78 -6.20 24.96 -12.27
N VAL A 79 -5.54 23.81 -12.38
CA VAL A 79 -5.02 23.24 -13.63
C VAL A 79 -5.81 21.98 -14.01
N GLY A 80 -6.54 22.04 -15.12
CA GLY A 80 -7.25 20.89 -15.69
C GLY A 80 -6.37 20.00 -16.57
N ALA A 81 -6.90 18.83 -16.96
CA ALA A 81 -6.15 17.84 -17.76
C ALA A 81 -5.72 18.39 -19.13
N ALA A 82 -6.53 19.24 -19.77
CA ALA A 82 -6.20 19.85 -21.06
C ALA A 82 -5.01 20.82 -20.96
N ALA A 83 -5.02 21.72 -19.97
CA ALA A 83 -3.93 22.67 -19.74
C ALA A 83 -2.62 21.94 -19.38
N LEU A 84 -2.70 20.89 -18.54
CA LEU A 84 -1.53 20.08 -18.19
C LEU A 84 -0.97 19.32 -19.41
N ALA A 85 -1.85 18.76 -20.24
CA ALA A 85 -1.47 18.04 -21.45
C ALA A 85 -0.72 18.94 -22.45
N GLU A 86 -1.22 20.16 -22.65
CA GLU A 86 -0.59 21.15 -23.53
C GLU A 86 0.75 21.62 -22.98
N ALA A 87 0.81 21.97 -21.69
CA ALA A 87 2.01 22.50 -21.06
C ALA A 87 3.18 21.50 -21.05
N LEU A 88 2.88 20.21 -20.84
CA LEU A 88 3.87 19.12 -20.83
C LEU A 88 4.05 18.41 -22.18
N GLN A 89 3.22 18.75 -23.17
CA GLN A 89 3.18 18.10 -24.49
C GLN A 89 2.99 16.57 -24.39
N ILE A 90 2.03 16.15 -23.58
CA ILE A 90 1.65 14.74 -23.38
C ILE A 90 0.20 14.49 -23.82
N PRO A 91 -0.19 13.24 -24.12
CA PRO A 91 -1.58 12.90 -24.40
C PRO A 91 -2.51 13.29 -23.25
N ARG A 92 -3.72 13.76 -23.57
CA ARG A 92 -4.74 14.17 -22.58
C ARG A 92 -5.06 13.06 -21.57
N GLU A 93 -5.06 11.80 -22.00
CA GLU A 93 -5.27 10.65 -21.13
C GLU A 93 -4.15 10.47 -20.08
N GLN A 94 -2.90 10.75 -20.46
CA GLN A 94 -1.76 10.70 -19.52
C GLN A 94 -1.80 11.87 -18.54
N ALA A 95 -2.22 13.07 -18.98
CA ALA A 95 -2.43 14.20 -18.11
C ALA A 95 -3.60 13.96 -17.13
N ALA A 96 -4.70 13.37 -17.61
CA ALA A 96 -5.81 12.96 -16.77
C ALA A 96 -5.35 11.92 -15.74
N LEU A 97 -4.58 10.90 -16.14
CA LEU A 97 -3.99 9.92 -15.23
C LEU A 97 -3.10 10.59 -14.17
N ALA A 98 -2.30 11.59 -14.54
CA ALA A 98 -1.44 12.33 -13.61
C ALA A 98 -2.26 13.07 -12.54
N LEU A 99 -3.27 13.85 -12.93
CA LEU A 99 -4.16 14.54 -12.00
C LEU A 99 -4.96 13.57 -11.13
N ALA A 100 -5.40 12.47 -11.72
CA ALA A 100 -6.16 11.44 -11.05
C ALA A 100 -5.30 10.67 -10.01
N THR A 101 -4.01 10.51 -10.29
CA THR A 101 -3.01 9.97 -9.36
C THR A 101 -2.69 10.97 -8.24
N LEU A 102 -2.54 12.26 -8.57
CA LEU A 102 -2.41 13.34 -7.59
C LEU A 102 -3.58 13.34 -6.59
N ALA A 103 -4.82 13.30 -7.09
CA ALA A 103 -6.03 13.20 -6.27
C ALA A 103 -6.04 11.98 -5.33
N ALA A 104 -5.40 10.89 -5.76
CA ALA A 104 -5.31 9.67 -4.98
C ALA A 104 -4.33 9.82 -3.81
N VAL A 105 -3.24 10.58 -3.97
CA VAL A 105 -2.19 10.75 -2.95
C VAL A 105 -2.35 12.00 -2.07
N LEU A 106 -3.27 12.91 -2.41
CA LEU A 106 -3.55 14.09 -1.59
C LEU A 106 -4.07 13.73 -0.17
N PRO A 107 -3.63 14.47 0.87
CA PRO A 107 -4.03 14.25 2.26
C PRO A 107 -5.54 14.31 2.55
N ALA A 108 -6.21 15.29 1.95
CA ALA A 108 -7.64 15.53 2.03
C ALA A 108 -8.31 15.11 0.72
N GLU A 109 -9.56 14.65 0.77
CA GLU A 109 -10.35 14.50 -0.45
C GLU A 109 -10.72 15.90 -0.96
N ASP A 110 -10.03 16.34 -2.01
CA ASP A 110 -10.41 17.56 -2.72
C ASP A 110 -11.69 17.26 -3.53
N PRO A 111 -12.84 17.87 -3.19
CA PRO A 111 -14.10 17.60 -3.88
C PRO A 111 -14.05 17.99 -5.37
N ALA A 112 -13.15 18.89 -5.76
CA ALA A 112 -12.92 19.27 -7.15
C ALA A 112 -11.93 18.34 -7.88
N LEU A 113 -11.41 17.29 -7.24
CA LEU A 113 -10.62 16.23 -7.88
C LEU A 113 -11.25 14.83 -7.68
N GLY A 114 -12.40 14.75 -7.01
CA GLY A 114 -13.12 13.52 -6.72
C GLY A 114 -13.87 12.95 -7.93
N ASP A 115 -14.39 11.72 -7.79
CA ASP A 115 -15.01 10.94 -8.87
C ASP A 115 -16.33 11.53 -9.43
N GLY A 116 -16.82 12.63 -8.86
CA GLY A 116 -17.97 13.42 -9.34
C GLY A 116 -17.62 14.85 -9.79
N ALA A 117 -16.33 15.20 -9.80
CA ALA A 117 -15.86 16.47 -10.31
C ALA A 117 -15.92 16.42 -11.84
N GLY A 118 -16.59 17.39 -12.47
CA GLY A 118 -16.68 17.43 -13.94
C GLY A 118 -15.29 17.53 -14.58
N ASP A 119 -15.19 17.22 -15.87
CA ASP A 119 -13.93 17.27 -16.65
C ASP A 119 -13.14 18.59 -16.56
N ASP A 120 -13.75 19.65 -16.01
CA ASP A 120 -13.22 21.00 -15.81
C ASP A 120 -12.70 21.28 -14.38
N ALA A 121 -12.79 20.31 -13.48
CA ALA A 121 -12.35 20.43 -12.10
C ALA A 121 -10.84 20.12 -12.01
N GLY A 122 -10.03 21.18 -11.99
CA GLY A 122 -8.57 21.08 -12.00
C GLY A 122 -7.94 20.89 -10.61
N ALA A 123 -6.66 20.55 -10.55
CA ALA A 123 -5.89 20.52 -9.30
C ALA A 123 -5.28 21.89 -9.01
N ASP A 124 -5.02 22.21 -7.74
CA ASP A 124 -4.24 23.40 -7.40
C ASP A 124 -2.85 23.36 -8.07
N ILE A 125 -2.43 24.49 -8.66
CA ILE A 125 -1.12 24.57 -9.33
C ILE A 125 0.03 24.20 -8.41
N ARG A 126 -0.03 24.52 -7.10
CA ARG A 126 1.00 24.21 -6.11
C ARG A 126 1.12 22.71 -5.89
N ASP A 127 -0.02 22.02 -5.79
CA ASP A 127 -0.06 20.56 -5.66
C ASP A 127 0.45 19.86 -6.92
N VAL A 128 0.12 20.40 -8.11
CA VAL A 128 0.65 19.89 -9.40
C VAL A 128 2.16 20.05 -9.46
N LEU A 129 2.71 21.20 -9.05
CA LEU A 129 4.15 21.45 -9.04
C LEU A 129 4.88 20.51 -8.09
N LEU A 130 4.36 20.32 -6.87
CA LEU A 130 4.92 19.38 -5.90
C LEU A 130 4.86 17.94 -6.41
N PHE A 131 3.74 17.54 -7.01
CA PHE A 131 3.57 16.23 -7.63
C PHE A 131 4.58 15.97 -8.74
N LEU A 132 4.78 16.93 -9.64
CA LEU A 132 5.77 16.84 -10.72
C LEU A 132 7.21 16.85 -10.19
N TYR A 133 7.49 17.62 -9.13
CA TYR A 133 8.80 17.64 -8.49
C TYR A 133 9.18 16.24 -7.97
N VAL A 134 8.25 15.57 -7.28
CA VAL A 134 8.43 14.23 -6.71
C VAL A 134 8.67 13.17 -7.79
N GLN A 135 8.27 13.38 -9.04
CA GLN A 135 8.59 12.44 -10.13
C GLN A 135 10.11 12.33 -10.39
N SER A 136 10.93 13.27 -9.93
CA SER A 136 12.39 13.13 -9.99
C SER A 136 12.96 12.13 -8.96
N TYR A 137 12.17 11.73 -7.97
CA TYR A 137 12.58 10.80 -6.92
C TYR A 137 12.90 9.41 -7.49
N LYS A 138 14.01 8.84 -7.01
CA LYS A 138 14.44 7.47 -7.31
C LYS A 138 14.20 6.57 -6.12
N ARG A 139 13.48 5.47 -6.34
CA ARG A 139 13.15 4.52 -5.28
C ARG A 139 14.41 3.79 -4.81
N LEU A 140 14.46 3.48 -3.52
CA LEU A 140 15.44 2.53 -2.98
C LEU A 140 15.17 1.17 -3.62
N VAL A 141 16.16 0.63 -4.32
CA VAL A 141 16.04 -0.68 -4.96
C VAL A 141 16.38 -1.75 -3.93
N PRO A 142 15.52 -2.78 -3.78
CA PRO A 142 15.91 -4.01 -3.13
C PRO A 142 17.07 -4.66 -3.88
N ARG A 143 18.27 -4.68 -3.28
CA ARG A 143 19.37 -5.47 -3.86
C ARG A 143 18.98 -6.94 -3.79
N ASN A 144 18.87 -7.57 -4.95
CA ASN A 144 18.41 -8.95 -5.17
C ASN A 144 18.86 -9.91 -4.05
N ALA A 145 17.92 -10.35 -3.23
CA ALA A 145 18.06 -11.47 -2.29
C ALA A 145 18.02 -12.84 -2.99
N HIS A 146 18.31 -12.89 -4.29
CA HIS A 146 18.09 -14.08 -5.11
C HIS A 146 19.30 -15.03 -5.16
N LYS A 147 20.01 -15.18 -4.04
CA LYS A 147 21.08 -16.18 -3.97
C LYS A 147 21.14 -17.01 -2.68
N ASP A 148 20.69 -16.50 -1.54
CA ASP A 148 21.03 -17.16 -0.26
C ASP A 148 19.88 -17.25 0.76
N SER A 149 18.63 -17.46 0.32
CA SER A 149 17.60 -17.98 1.23
C SER A 149 17.60 -19.52 1.19
N PRO A 150 18.02 -20.22 2.26
CA PRO A 150 18.04 -21.69 2.28
C PRO A 150 16.64 -22.34 2.27
N ALA A 151 15.56 -21.54 2.34
CA ALA A 151 14.18 -22.00 2.10
C ALA A 151 13.76 -21.92 0.62
N VAL A 152 14.61 -21.36 -0.25
CA VAL A 152 14.42 -21.15 -1.69
C VAL A 152 15.50 -21.94 -2.48
N ALA A 153 16.03 -23.02 -1.92
CA ALA A 153 17.00 -23.87 -2.62
C ALA A 153 16.34 -24.84 -3.62
N ASP A 154 15.04 -25.13 -3.46
CA ASP A 154 14.35 -26.16 -4.27
C ASP A 154 13.31 -25.61 -5.26
N VAL A 155 13.05 -24.29 -5.33
CA VAL A 155 12.09 -23.70 -6.29
C VAL A 155 12.55 -22.33 -6.75
N TRP A 156 13.59 -22.31 -7.59
CA TRP A 156 14.08 -21.19 -8.45
C TRP A 156 15.48 -20.64 -8.08
N PRO A 157 16.40 -20.48 -9.07
CA PRO A 157 16.21 -20.59 -10.51
C PRO A 157 16.72 -21.91 -11.07
N SER A 158 15.80 -22.81 -11.41
CA SER A 158 16.07 -23.70 -12.55
C SER A 158 15.96 -22.83 -13.79
N THR A 159 17.08 -22.26 -14.20
CA THR A 159 17.42 -21.88 -15.58
C THR A 159 16.22 -21.90 -16.52
N SER A 160 15.46 -20.80 -16.58
CA SER A 160 14.65 -20.57 -17.76
C SER A 160 15.63 -20.52 -18.94
N ALA A 161 15.35 -21.23 -20.02
CA ALA A 161 16.18 -21.21 -21.23
C ALA A 161 16.23 -19.81 -21.92
N PHE A 162 15.64 -18.79 -21.29
CA PHE A 162 15.61 -17.41 -21.76
C PHE A 162 16.38 -16.43 -20.87
N ASP A 163 16.95 -16.88 -19.73
CA ASP A 163 17.81 -16.03 -18.89
C ASP A 163 19.24 -15.86 -19.47
N GLY A 164 19.45 -16.35 -20.70
CA GLY A 164 20.69 -16.19 -21.46
C GLY A 164 20.93 -14.77 -21.99
N TYR A 165 20.04 -13.81 -21.75
CA TYR A 165 20.19 -12.43 -22.24
C TYR A 165 20.53 -11.37 -21.17
N LEU A 166 20.61 -11.75 -19.89
CA LEU A 166 21.12 -10.88 -18.82
C LEU A 166 22.41 -11.44 -18.22
N SER A 167 23.43 -11.60 -19.06
CA SER A 167 24.77 -11.96 -18.62
C SER A 167 25.83 -11.09 -19.27
N ALA A 168 26.26 -10.05 -18.54
CA ALA A 168 27.59 -9.48 -18.69
C ALA A 168 27.99 -8.62 -17.48
N LEU A 169 28.23 -9.24 -16.31
CA LEU A 169 29.28 -8.74 -15.40
C LEU A 169 29.98 -9.92 -14.74
N SER A 170 31.31 -9.95 -14.89
CA SER A 170 32.19 -11.05 -14.54
C SER A 170 32.29 -11.33 -13.03
N PRO A 171 32.48 -12.60 -12.64
CA PRO A 171 32.59 -13.01 -11.24
C PRO A 171 34.06 -13.05 -10.80
N ILE A 172 34.53 -12.08 -10.02
CA ILE A 172 35.71 -12.17 -9.13
C ILE A 172 35.78 -10.85 -8.33
N GLN A 173 35.99 -10.96 -7.01
CA GLN A 173 36.08 -9.89 -5.99
C GLN A 173 34.77 -9.50 -5.27
N LEU A 174 34.28 -10.34 -4.34
CA LEU A 174 33.90 -9.88 -3.00
C LEU A 174 33.72 -11.07 -2.04
N VAL A 175 34.86 -11.66 -1.66
CA VAL A 175 34.95 -12.50 -0.46
C VAL A 175 35.12 -11.54 0.73
N ARG A 176 34.25 -11.69 1.74
CA ARG A 176 34.14 -10.94 3.02
C ARG A 176 33.14 -9.79 3.03
N SER A 177 31.87 -10.12 3.24
CA SER A 177 30.97 -9.43 4.20
C SER A 177 29.71 -10.27 4.38
N ASN A 178 29.59 -10.97 5.51
CA ASN A 178 28.34 -11.62 5.94
C ASN A 178 27.35 -10.53 6.38
N SER A 179 26.67 -9.88 5.45
CA SER A 179 25.51 -9.03 5.77
C SER A 179 24.33 -9.44 4.92
N ARG A 180 23.47 -10.30 5.49
CA ARG A 180 22.10 -10.50 5.00
C ARG A 180 21.36 -9.18 5.18
N ARG A 181 21.35 -8.31 4.19
CA ARG A 181 20.37 -7.21 4.12
C ARG A 181 19.48 -7.42 2.91
N PHE A 182 18.32 -8.00 3.21
CA PHE A 182 17.13 -8.13 2.37
C PHE A 182 16.53 -6.73 2.06
N MET A 183 15.42 -6.71 1.30
CA MET A 183 14.53 -5.56 1.03
C MET A 183 14.68 -4.35 1.97
N PRO A 184 14.73 -3.10 1.45
CA PRO A 184 14.83 -1.90 2.28
C PRO A 184 13.74 -1.92 3.35
N SER A 185 14.12 -1.76 4.61
CA SER A 185 13.13 -1.72 5.68
C SER A 185 12.30 -0.44 5.58
N GLN A 186 11.14 -0.43 6.24
CA GLN A 186 10.28 0.76 6.33
C GLN A 186 11.03 2.01 6.87
N ALA A 187 12.06 1.80 7.69
CA ALA A 187 12.89 2.87 8.22
C ALA A 187 13.92 3.36 7.19
N ASP A 188 14.48 2.46 6.38
CA ASP A 188 15.40 2.80 5.30
C ASP A 188 14.71 3.66 4.23
N GLU A 189 13.47 3.30 3.88
CA GLU A 189 12.62 4.08 2.98
C GLU A 189 12.37 5.50 3.51
N GLU A 190 12.08 5.63 4.80
CA GLU A 190 11.81 6.92 5.45
C GLU A 190 13.05 7.81 5.49
N ILE A 191 14.22 7.23 5.83
CA ILE A 191 15.50 7.94 5.85
C ILE A 191 15.85 8.45 4.45
N HIS A 192 15.63 7.64 3.41
CA HIS A 192 15.92 8.03 2.03
C HIS A 192 14.97 9.12 1.52
N GLN A 193 13.68 9.04 1.85
CA GLN A 193 12.72 10.11 1.57
C GLN A 193 13.08 11.41 2.29
N LEU A 194 13.45 11.35 3.58
CA LEU A 194 13.88 12.53 4.33
C LEU A 194 15.17 13.13 3.77
N SER A 195 16.14 12.29 3.37
CA SER A 195 17.38 12.74 2.75
C SER A 195 17.13 13.43 1.39
N TYR A 196 16.20 12.88 0.60
CA TYR A 196 15.74 13.53 -0.63
C TYR A 196 15.09 14.89 -0.33
N LEU A 197 14.17 14.96 0.63
CA LEU A 197 13.55 16.23 1.02
C LEU A 197 14.56 17.24 1.54
N GLN A 198 15.54 16.82 2.35
CA GLN A 198 16.61 17.68 2.85
C GLN A 198 17.41 18.32 1.70
N LYS A 199 17.77 17.52 0.68
CA LYS A 199 18.52 17.98 -0.48
C LYS A 199 17.72 18.95 -1.35
N HIS A 200 16.41 18.75 -1.46
CA HIS A 200 15.56 19.44 -2.40
C HIS A 200 14.70 20.58 -1.79
N MET A 201 14.67 20.72 -0.46
CA MET A 201 13.75 21.65 0.22
C MET A 201 13.93 23.11 -0.23
N ALA A 202 15.17 23.59 -0.39
CA ALA A 202 15.44 24.95 -0.86
C ALA A 202 14.77 25.20 -2.23
N ASN A 203 15.00 24.29 -3.19
CA ASN A 203 14.41 24.38 -4.52
C ASN A 203 12.87 24.29 -4.50
N ILE A 204 12.31 23.46 -3.62
CA ILE A 204 10.85 23.31 -3.46
C ILE A 204 10.25 24.61 -2.92
N LEU A 205 10.87 25.22 -1.91
CA LEU A 205 10.41 26.49 -1.34
C LEU A 205 10.53 27.64 -2.35
N THR A 206 11.63 27.73 -3.09
CA THR A 206 11.77 28.73 -4.17
C THR A 206 10.70 28.57 -5.26
N LEU A 207 10.32 27.33 -5.60
CA LEU A 207 9.26 27.07 -6.58
C LEU A 207 7.88 27.53 -6.10
N LEU A 208 7.61 27.36 -4.81
CA LEU A 208 6.33 27.72 -4.19
C LEU A 208 6.22 29.20 -3.79
N ALA A 209 7.32 29.85 -3.43
CA ALA A 209 7.34 31.22 -2.96
C ALA A 209 6.87 32.21 -4.05
N ASP A 210 6.35 33.35 -3.57
CA ASP A 210 5.99 34.49 -4.39
C ASP A 210 7.10 35.55 -4.28
N SER A 211 7.45 36.18 -5.40
CA SER A 211 8.41 37.29 -5.41
C SER A 211 7.71 38.60 -5.06
N VAL A 212 8.18 39.27 -4.00
CA VAL A 212 7.75 40.64 -3.69
C VAL A 212 8.59 41.62 -4.54
N GLU A 213 8.02 42.74 -4.99
CA GLU A 213 8.74 43.75 -5.78
C GLU A 213 9.98 44.28 -5.03
N GLY A 214 11.15 43.73 -5.35
CA GLY A 214 12.48 44.09 -4.84
C GLY A 214 13.54 43.14 -5.41
N GLU A 215 14.60 43.66 -6.04
CA GLU A 215 15.62 42.83 -6.72
C GLU A 215 16.43 41.98 -5.73
N GLY A 216 16.18 40.67 -5.67
CA GLY A 216 17.04 39.69 -4.98
C GLY A 216 16.31 38.44 -4.47
N ASP A 217 17.04 37.36 -4.21
CA ASP A 217 16.54 36.09 -3.62
C ASP A 217 15.97 36.30 -2.19
N ASP A 218 16.33 37.42 -1.55
CA ASP A 218 15.83 37.89 -0.25
C ASP A 218 14.38 38.44 -0.29
N SER A 219 13.77 38.52 -1.48
CA SER A 219 12.40 39.01 -1.68
C SER A 219 11.32 37.90 -1.74
N LEU A 220 11.73 36.63 -1.64
CA LEU A 220 10.83 35.49 -1.71
C LEU A 220 10.09 35.29 -0.38
N VAL A 221 8.75 35.30 -0.44
CA VAL A 221 7.89 35.09 0.73
C VAL A 221 6.92 33.94 0.51
N LEU A 222 6.55 33.25 1.59
CA LEU A 222 5.49 32.25 1.59
C LEU A 222 4.31 32.74 2.44
N THR A 223 3.10 32.57 1.89
CA THR A 223 1.87 32.71 2.65
C THR A 223 1.60 31.45 3.48
N MET A 224 0.76 31.57 4.51
CA MET A 224 0.31 30.44 5.32
C MET A 224 -0.37 29.36 4.47
N GLU A 225 -1.15 29.76 3.45
CA GLU A 225 -1.81 28.84 2.52
C GLU A 225 -0.79 28.04 1.70
N THR A 226 0.18 28.71 1.07
CA THR A 226 1.24 28.04 0.31
C THR A 226 2.09 27.12 1.19
N PHE A 227 2.31 27.48 2.45
CA PHE A 227 3.03 26.64 3.41
C PHE A 227 2.27 25.34 3.74
N GLU A 228 0.94 25.37 3.84
CA GLU A 228 0.14 24.17 4.07
C GLU A 228 0.23 23.16 2.92
N HIS A 229 0.48 23.60 1.68
CA HIS A 229 0.70 22.68 0.54
C HIS A 229 1.95 21.81 0.72
N LEU A 230 2.96 22.23 1.51
CA LEU A 230 4.07 21.34 1.88
C LEU A 230 3.60 20.11 2.68
N GLY A 231 2.38 20.18 3.22
CA GLY A 231 1.67 19.06 3.83
C GLY A 231 1.45 17.89 2.87
N PHE A 232 1.61 18.09 1.56
CA PHE A 232 1.69 17.01 0.57
C PHE A 232 2.92 16.10 0.76
N LEU A 233 4.05 16.68 1.17
CA LEU A 233 5.34 15.99 1.28
C LEU A 233 5.68 15.55 2.70
N VAL A 234 5.22 16.31 3.70
CA VAL A 234 5.57 16.10 5.11
C VAL A 234 4.37 16.21 6.03
N GLN A 235 4.44 15.57 7.20
CA GLN A 235 3.41 15.63 8.23
C GLN A 235 4.02 15.48 9.61
N PHE A 236 3.36 16.05 10.62
CA PHE A 236 3.68 15.79 12.03
C PHE A 236 2.89 14.59 12.56
N SER A 237 3.47 13.89 13.53
CA SER A 237 2.89 12.66 14.09
C SER A 237 1.56 12.82 14.83
N GLU A 238 1.20 14.05 15.23
CA GLU A 238 -0.03 14.33 16.00
C GLU A 238 -1.23 14.78 15.13
N GLY A 239 -1.07 14.79 13.80
CA GLY A 239 -2.12 15.30 12.90
C GLY A 239 -2.28 16.82 12.95
N THR A 240 -1.39 17.50 13.67
CA THR A 240 -1.24 18.97 13.70
C THR A 240 -0.89 19.47 12.30
N SER A 241 -1.61 20.49 11.82
CA SER A 241 -1.28 21.14 10.53
C SER A 241 0.08 21.83 10.60
N LEU A 242 0.75 22.01 9.47
CA LEU A 242 2.10 22.58 9.44
C LEU A 242 2.12 23.99 10.04
N SER A 243 1.14 24.82 9.70
CA SER A 243 1.02 26.20 10.21
C SER A 243 0.76 26.28 11.72
N GLN A 244 0.13 25.25 12.30
CA GLN A 244 -0.07 25.18 13.76
C GLN A 244 1.23 24.80 14.48
N ALA A 245 2.09 23.99 13.85
CA ALA A 245 3.41 23.65 14.38
C ALA A 245 4.42 24.81 14.22
N ALA A 246 4.25 25.62 13.17
CA ALA A 246 5.08 26.78 12.90
C ALA A 246 4.62 28.01 13.70
N THR A 247 5.41 28.45 14.67
CA THR A 247 5.09 29.63 15.47
C THR A 247 5.24 30.96 14.73
N PHE A 248 5.89 30.97 13.56
CA PHE A 248 6.21 32.19 12.81
C PHE A 248 5.05 32.75 11.97
N PHE A 249 3.94 32.02 11.81
CA PHE A 249 2.69 32.55 11.23
C PHE A 249 1.68 33.01 12.28
N ALA A 250 1.99 32.84 13.58
CA ALA A 250 1.08 33.21 14.65
C ALA A 250 1.00 34.74 14.78
N ASN A 251 -0.08 35.32 14.27
CA ASN A 251 -0.40 36.72 14.49
C ASN A 251 -0.81 36.96 15.95
N SER A 252 -0.42 38.11 16.51
CA SER A 252 -0.88 38.56 17.83
C SER A 252 -2.35 39.02 17.82
N ASP A 253 -2.92 39.26 16.64
CA ASP A 253 -4.31 39.69 16.41
C ASP A 253 -5.04 38.65 15.53
N PRO A 254 -6.10 37.99 16.03
CA PRO A 254 -6.85 36.97 15.29
C PRO A 254 -7.70 37.51 14.14
N ASP A 255 -7.94 38.82 14.05
CA ASP A 255 -8.75 39.44 12.99
C ASP A 255 -7.92 39.90 11.77
N MET A 256 -6.58 39.75 11.82
CA MET A 256 -5.65 40.13 10.73
C MET A 256 -5.09 38.88 10.02
N PRO A 257 -5.03 38.82 8.67
CA PRO A 257 -4.42 37.70 7.96
C PRO A 257 -2.94 37.54 8.28
N ALA A 258 -2.46 36.30 8.34
CA ALA A 258 -1.05 35.98 8.61
C ALA A 258 -0.13 36.70 7.62
N ALA A 259 0.86 37.43 8.14
CA ALA A 259 1.83 38.11 7.29
C ALA A 259 2.67 37.09 6.50
N PRO A 260 3.00 37.36 5.22
CA PRO A 260 3.92 36.52 4.46
C PRO A 260 5.29 36.43 5.16
N VAL A 261 5.88 35.25 5.15
CA VAL A 261 7.13 34.95 5.88
C VAL A 261 8.26 34.71 4.88
N PRO A 262 9.49 35.23 5.12
CA PRO A 262 10.63 35.03 4.23
C PRO A 262 10.94 33.54 3.99
N ALA A 263 11.18 33.16 2.74
CA ALA A 263 11.46 31.78 2.36
C ALA A 263 12.69 31.20 3.07
N ALA A 264 13.71 32.02 3.34
CA ALA A 264 14.89 31.63 4.10
C ALA A 264 14.55 31.19 5.53
N GLN A 265 13.65 31.89 6.21
CA GLN A 265 13.21 31.54 7.57
C GLN A 265 12.45 30.20 7.57
N VAL A 266 11.61 29.96 6.56
CA VAL A 266 10.88 28.69 6.40
C VAL A 266 11.87 27.54 6.09
N LEU A 267 12.87 27.79 5.25
CA LEU A 267 13.91 26.81 4.91
C LEU A 267 14.72 26.39 6.13
N ASP A 268 15.15 27.33 6.95
CA ASP A 268 15.92 27.05 8.17
C ASP A 268 15.09 26.19 9.13
N TRP A 269 13.82 26.54 9.34
CA TRP A 269 12.93 25.79 10.19
C TRP A 269 12.67 24.38 9.66
N MET A 270 12.37 24.22 8.36
CA MET A 270 12.16 22.90 7.74
C MET A 270 13.42 22.04 7.81
N SER A 271 14.59 22.62 7.53
CA SER A 271 15.87 21.91 7.54
C SER A 271 16.22 21.40 8.94
N GLN A 272 15.96 22.20 9.98
CA GLN A 272 16.13 21.78 11.37
C GLN A 272 15.21 20.61 11.73
N ASN A 273 13.92 20.69 11.38
CA ASN A 273 12.97 19.60 11.65
C ASN A 273 13.31 18.31 10.90
N ILE A 274 13.74 18.39 9.64
CA ILE A 274 14.20 17.23 8.85
C ILE A 274 15.47 16.63 9.46
N ALA A 275 16.44 17.47 9.86
CA ALA A 275 17.66 16.99 10.51
C ALA A 275 17.36 16.25 11.81
N SER A 276 16.52 16.82 12.68
CA SER A 276 16.07 16.15 13.91
C SER A 276 15.34 14.83 13.63
N ALA A 277 14.54 14.76 12.57
CA ALA A 277 13.85 13.53 12.17
C ALA A 277 14.81 12.44 11.66
N LEU A 278 15.85 12.84 10.93
CA LEU A 278 16.91 11.94 10.46
C LEU A 278 17.74 11.38 11.63
N GLU A 279 18.12 12.24 12.57
CA GLU A 279 18.84 11.83 13.80
C GLU A 279 18.02 10.84 14.62
N TYR A 280 16.74 11.15 14.87
CA TYR A 280 15.83 10.24 15.57
C TYR A 280 15.71 8.87 14.87
N SER A 281 15.64 8.86 13.54
CA SER A 281 15.53 7.64 12.75
C SER A 281 16.82 6.81 12.78
N ALA A 282 17.99 7.47 12.75
CA ALA A 282 19.30 6.83 12.83
C ALA A 282 19.54 6.18 14.19
N GLU A 283 19.25 6.88 15.30
CA GLU A 283 19.38 6.36 16.67
C GLU A 283 18.54 5.09 16.87
N ARG A 284 17.32 5.10 16.31
CA ARG A 284 16.38 3.98 16.44
C ARG A 284 16.75 2.78 15.58
N SER A 285 17.34 2.99 14.42
CA SER A 285 17.90 1.93 13.58
C SER A 285 19.12 1.27 14.25
N ALA A 286 20.01 2.06 14.86
CA ALA A 286 21.16 1.55 15.61
C ALA A 286 20.76 0.72 16.85
N ALA A 287 19.73 1.15 17.59
CA ALA A 287 19.21 0.43 18.75
C ALA A 287 18.63 -0.95 18.39
N LYS A 288 18.03 -1.10 17.20
CA LYS A 288 17.52 -2.40 16.71
C LYS A 288 18.66 -3.35 16.32
N GLU A 289 19.73 -2.86 15.71
CA GLU A 289 20.90 -3.67 15.36
C GLU A 289 21.63 -4.17 16.61
N SER A 290 21.76 -3.34 17.64
CA SER A 290 22.36 -3.72 18.93
C SER A 290 21.57 -4.83 19.64
N ASN A 291 20.24 -4.73 19.69
CA ASN A 291 19.38 -5.76 20.29
C ASN A 291 19.33 -7.08 19.49
N GLN A 292 19.47 -7.04 18.17
CA GLN A 292 19.56 -8.26 17.35
C GLN A 292 20.87 -9.01 17.57
N GLN A 293 21.98 -8.29 17.79
CA GLN A 293 23.27 -8.89 18.13
C GLN A 293 23.25 -9.58 19.51
N THR A 294 22.56 -9.02 20.50
CA THR A 294 22.44 -9.66 21.83
C THR A 294 21.61 -10.94 21.81
N MET A 295 20.68 -11.06 20.85
CA MET A 295 19.80 -12.22 20.71
C MET A 295 20.42 -13.34 19.87
N SER A 296 21.39 -13.03 19.01
CA SER A 296 22.18 -14.03 18.26
C SER A 296 23.27 -14.73 19.09
N ASP A 297 23.62 -14.20 20.28
CA ASP A 297 24.63 -14.77 21.18
C ASP A 297 24.06 -15.75 22.23
N LEU A 298 22.74 -15.99 22.24
CA LEU A 298 22.14 -17.01 23.11
C LEU A 298 22.04 -18.34 22.36
N ASP A 299 23.05 -19.20 22.55
CA ASP A 299 23.11 -20.58 22.05
C ASP A 299 21.84 -21.35 22.50
N VAL A 300 20.89 -21.56 21.59
CA VAL A 300 19.71 -22.40 21.85
C VAL A 300 20.12 -23.86 21.68
N THR A 301 20.28 -24.56 22.80
CA THR A 301 20.57 -26.01 22.80
C THR A 301 19.39 -26.80 22.22
N MET A 302 19.73 -27.76 21.35
CA MET A 302 18.81 -28.62 20.60
C MET A 302 18.10 -29.64 21.50
N ALA A 303 17.19 -29.20 22.35
CA ALA A 303 16.28 -30.09 23.08
C ALA A 303 15.01 -29.34 23.52
N GLU A 304 14.04 -29.15 22.61
CA GLU A 304 12.59 -29.11 22.89
C GLU A 304 11.80 -28.89 21.59
N ALA A 305 11.71 -29.94 20.78
CA ALA A 305 10.74 -30.04 19.68
C ALA A 305 9.52 -30.84 20.17
N ASN A 306 8.62 -30.18 20.91
CA ASN A 306 7.19 -30.54 21.03
C ASN A 306 6.45 -29.62 22.00
N ALA A 307 6.00 -28.46 21.52
CA ALA A 307 4.84 -27.76 22.05
C ALA A 307 4.31 -26.79 20.98
N SER A 308 3.12 -27.08 20.46
CA SER A 308 2.32 -26.16 19.67
C SER A 308 1.87 -24.99 20.54
N HIS A 309 2.55 -23.85 20.44
CA HIS A 309 2.08 -22.58 20.99
C HIS A 309 1.96 -21.54 19.87
N PRO A 310 0.81 -20.85 19.75
CA PRO A 310 0.66 -19.77 18.80
C PRO A 310 1.63 -18.65 19.20
N ARG A 311 2.48 -18.21 18.26
CA ARG A 311 3.29 -17.00 18.43
C ARG A 311 2.34 -15.79 18.43
N SER A 312 1.71 -15.55 19.57
CA SER A 312 1.16 -14.26 19.93
C SER A 312 2.33 -13.28 19.96
N SER A 313 2.36 -12.35 19.01
CA SER A 313 3.20 -11.17 19.10
C SER A 313 2.91 -10.46 20.42
N THR A 314 3.82 -10.53 21.38
CA THR A 314 3.74 -9.71 22.60
C THR A 314 3.69 -8.23 22.20
N PRO A 315 2.81 -7.43 22.84
CA PRO A 315 2.76 -6.01 22.58
C PRO A 315 4.02 -5.39 23.15
N SER A 316 4.96 -4.97 22.30
CA SER A 316 5.96 -4.01 22.77
C SER A 316 5.21 -2.75 23.18
N SER A 317 5.35 -2.37 24.45
CA SER A 317 4.86 -1.12 25.01
C SER A 317 5.64 0.03 24.37
N ASN A 318 5.21 0.44 23.18
CA ASN A 318 5.74 1.61 22.50
C ASN A 318 4.58 2.53 22.16
N PRO A 319 4.67 3.83 22.50
CA PRO A 319 3.58 4.77 22.28
C PRO A 319 3.25 4.87 20.78
N ALA A 320 2.00 5.20 20.49
CA ALA A 320 1.21 5.02 19.26
C ALA A 320 1.76 5.59 17.93
N TYR A 321 3.03 5.98 17.88
CA TYR A 321 3.62 6.81 16.83
C TYR A 321 4.11 6.06 15.59
N TYR A 322 3.92 4.75 15.44
CA TYR A 322 4.54 3.95 14.36
C TYR A 322 3.60 3.25 13.37
N ARG A 323 2.28 3.30 13.51
CA ARG A 323 1.42 2.33 12.79
C ARG A 323 0.26 2.97 12.04
N ASN A 324 0.60 3.75 11.01
CA ASN A 324 -0.35 4.07 9.93
C ASN A 324 -0.44 2.96 8.87
N VAL A 325 0.47 1.97 8.94
CA VAL A 325 0.56 0.84 8.01
C VAL A 325 0.61 -0.47 8.80
N THR A 326 -0.19 -1.44 8.39
CA THR A 326 -0.16 -2.82 8.89
C THR A 326 0.61 -3.72 7.92
N PHE A 327 1.39 -4.67 8.44
CA PHE A 327 2.21 -5.57 7.61
C PHE A 327 1.74 -7.02 7.75
N VAL A 328 1.67 -7.71 6.62
CA VAL A 328 1.45 -9.16 6.51
C VAL A 328 2.58 -9.70 5.66
N GLU A 329 3.64 -10.20 6.30
CA GLU A 329 4.89 -10.52 5.62
C GLU A 329 5.37 -11.95 5.90
N GLY A 330 5.89 -12.62 4.87
CA GLY A 330 6.64 -13.88 5.02
C GLY A 330 5.78 -15.09 5.39
N PHE A 331 4.47 -15.05 5.12
CA PHE A 331 3.59 -16.19 5.36
C PHE A 331 3.77 -17.25 4.26
N SER A 332 3.92 -18.50 4.69
CA SER A 332 4.05 -19.66 3.81
C SER A 332 3.06 -20.74 4.19
N LYS A 333 2.40 -21.39 3.22
CA LYS A 333 1.54 -22.58 3.43
C LYS A 333 0.49 -22.37 4.53
N THR A 334 0.02 -21.14 4.68
CA THR A 334 -0.88 -20.74 5.77
C THR A 334 -2.02 -19.88 5.25
N SER A 335 -3.11 -19.85 6.01
CA SER A 335 -4.22 -18.93 5.77
C SER A 335 -4.24 -17.84 6.85
N VAL A 336 -4.23 -16.58 6.43
CA VAL A 336 -4.17 -15.42 7.32
C VAL A 336 -5.42 -14.57 7.13
N VAL A 337 -6.06 -14.16 8.23
CA VAL A 337 -7.21 -13.25 8.20
C VAL A 337 -6.91 -12.02 9.04
N LYS A 338 -7.26 -10.85 8.51
CA LYS A 338 -7.19 -9.54 9.18
C LYS A 338 -8.52 -8.84 9.01
N HIS A 339 -9.18 -8.55 10.12
CA HIS A 339 -10.38 -7.72 10.17
C HIS A 339 -10.03 -6.25 10.40
N ALA A 340 -11.02 -5.36 10.29
CA ALA A 340 -10.85 -3.93 10.55
C ALA A 340 -10.21 -3.64 11.93
N SER A 341 -10.50 -4.45 12.95
CA SER A 341 -9.90 -4.33 14.29
C SER A 341 -8.41 -4.66 14.34
N ASP A 342 -7.91 -5.47 13.39
CA ASP A 342 -6.52 -5.92 13.34
C ASP A 342 -5.62 -4.94 12.59
N VAL A 343 -6.22 -4.05 11.79
CA VAL A 343 -5.51 -3.07 10.97
C VAL A 343 -5.30 -1.82 11.80
N LYS A 344 -4.03 -1.43 11.94
CA LYS A 344 -3.61 -0.17 12.54
C LYS A 344 -3.38 0.86 11.43
N GLY A 345 -4.08 1.99 11.52
CA GLY A 345 -4.12 2.99 10.47
C GLY A 345 -5.06 2.61 9.32
N ASN A 346 -4.82 3.18 8.15
CA ASN A 346 -5.66 2.99 6.96
C ASN A 346 -4.92 2.32 5.80
N SER A 347 -3.71 1.79 6.02
CA SER A 347 -2.89 1.22 4.95
C SER A 347 -2.38 -0.16 5.31
N ILE A 348 -2.20 -1.02 4.31
CA ILE A 348 -1.64 -2.37 4.51
C ILE A 348 -0.58 -2.71 3.46
N LYS A 349 0.45 -3.45 3.86
CA LYS A 349 1.45 -4.05 2.98
C LYS A 349 1.48 -5.58 3.17
N VAL A 350 1.18 -6.33 2.11
CA VAL A 350 1.29 -7.79 2.03
C VAL A 350 2.57 -8.11 1.26
N LEU A 351 3.57 -8.68 1.93
CA LEU A 351 4.93 -8.80 1.40
C LEU A 351 5.42 -10.25 1.43
N ASN A 352 6.08 -10.71 0.37
CA ASN A 352 6.85 -11.95 0.36
C ASN A 352 6.09 -13.19 0.88
N CYS A 353 4.79 -13.27 0.59
CA CYS A 353 3.95 -14.39 1.02
C CYS A 353 3.81 -15.42 -0.10
N HIS A 354 3.89 -16.70 0.24
CA HIS A 354 3.91 -17.78 -0.74
C HIS A 354 3.04 -18.98 -0.34
N ASP A 355 2.47 -19.70 -1.31
CA ASP A 355 1.63 -20.88 -1.08
C ASP A 355 0.49 -20.62 -0.05
N SER A 356 -0.06 -19.40 -0.01
CA SER A 356 -0.88 -18.93 1.11
C SER A 356 -2.16 -18.27 0.65
N VAL A 357 -3.16 -18.22 1.54
CA VAL A 357 -4.41 -17.49 1.30
C VAL A 357 -4.56 -16.38 2.34
N ILE A 358 -4.62 -15.14 1.89
CA ILE A 358 -4.56 -13.96 2.73
C ILE A 358 -5.86 -13.18 2.57
N TYR A 359 -6.57 -12.98 3.67
CA TYR A 359 -7.85 -12.28 3.71
C TYR A 359 -7.69 -10.99 4.52
N ILE A 360 -7.80 -9.85 3.87
CA ILE A 360 -7.79 -8.53 4.51
C ILE A 360 -9.20 -7.95 4.39
N LEU A 361 -10.05 -8.21 5.38
CA LEU A 361 -11.46 -7.85 5.38
C LEU A 361 -11.67 -6.55 6.17
N ALA A 362 -11.10 -5.46 5.65
CA ALA A 362 -11.10 -4.15 6.30
C ALA A 362 -11.28 -3.00 5.28
N PRO A 363 -11.83 -1.84 5.69
CA PRO A 363 -11.79 -0.62 4.91
C PRO A 363 -10.37 -0.01 4.97
N LEU A 364 -9.80 0.28 3.82
CA LEU A 364 -8.43 0.79 3.69
C LEU A 364 -8.42 2.04 2.79
N LYS A 365 -7.42 2.90 2.95
CA LYS A 365 -7.04 3.93 1.97
C LYS A 365 -6.08 3.34 0.94
N TYR A 366 -5.03 2.65 1.38
CA TYR A 366 -4.00 2.10 0.49
C TYR A 366 -3.71 0.63 0.80
N ALA A 367 -3.40 -0.14 -0.23
CA ALA A 367 -2.93 -1.50 -0.08
C ALA A 367 -1.79 -1.79 -1.06
N THR A 368 -0.73 -2.44 -0.59
CA THR A 368 0.38 -2.89 -1.43
C THR A 368 0.55 -4.40 -1.30
N VAL A 369 0.65 -5.10 -2.41
CA VAL A 369 1.00 -6.53 -2.49
C VAL A 369 2.30 -6.64 -3.26
N TYR A 370 3.34 -7.18 -2.64
CA TYR A 370 4.68 -7.21 -3.22
C TYR A 370 5.32 -8.58 -3.04
N GLY A 371 5.96 -9.11 -4.10
CA GLY A 371 6.84 -10.28 -3.99
C GLY A 371 6.11 -11.57 -3.59
N CYS A 372 4.80 -11.67 -3.83
CA CYS A 372 4.01 -12.85 -3.45
C CYS A 372 3.99 -13.88 -4.59
N SER A 373 3.97 -15.18 -4.25
CA SER A 373 3.94 -16.26 -5.23
C SER A 373 2.95 -17.37 -4.87
N ASP A 374 2.28 -17.97 -5.86
CA ASP A 374 1.37 -19.11 -5.64
C ASP A 374 0.33 -18.87 -4.53
N ALA A 375 -0.17 -17.63 -4.45
CA ALA A 375 -1.01 -17.16 -3.35
C ALA A 375 -2.36 -16.65 -3.83
N THR A 376 -3.35 -16.61 -2.94
CA THR A 376 -4.60 -15.85 -3.15
C THR A 376 -4.68 -14.73 -2.13
N VAL A 377 -4.82 -13.49 -2.59
CA VAL A 377 -4.93 -12.31 -1.73
C VAL A 377 -6.28 -11.64 -1.95
N VAL A 378 -7.10 -11.65 -0.91
CA VAL A 378 -8.40 -10.97 -0.87
C VAL A 378 -8.24 -9.66 -0.11
N LEU A 379 -8.51 -8.55 -0.78
CA LEU A 379 -8.51 -7.22 -0.20
C LEU A 379 -9.94 -6.72 -0.06
N GLY A 380 -10.22 -6.11 1.10
CA GLY A 380 -11.45 -5.37 1.38
C GLY A 380 -11.55 -4.10 0.54
N ALA A 381 -12.45 -3.19 0.93
CA ALA A 381 -12.65 -1.96 0.17
C ALA A 381 -11.45 -1.02 0.34
N VAL A 382 -10.85 -0.57 -0.78
CA VAL A 382 -9.68 0.33 -0.79
C VAL A 382 -10.02 1.66 -1.44
N GLY A 383 -10.12 2.72 -0.65
CA GLY A 383 -10.61 4.04 -1.08
C GLY A 383 -9.66 4.86 -1.94
N LYS A 384 -8.37 4.53 -2.03
CA LYS A 384 -7.41 5.23 -2.90
C LYS A 384 -6.77 4.27 -3.89
N VAL A 385 -5.65 3.64 -3.52
CA VAL A 385 -4.82 2.87 -4.47
C VAL A 385 -4.49 1.49 -3.93
N VAL A 386 -4.71 0.48 -4.77
CA VAL A 386 -4.09 -0.85 -4.64
C VAL A 386 -2.87 -0.91 -5.54
N LYS A 387 -1.72 -1.33 -5.03
CA LYS A 387 -0.48 -1.50 -5.79
C LYS A 387 -0.05 -2.96 -5.72
N VAL A 388 0.15 -3.61 -6.86
CA VAL A 388 0.60 -5.01 -6.94
C VAL A 388 1.88 -5.07 -7.76
N GLU A 389 2.97 -5.53 -7.16
CA GLU A 389 4.29 -5.54 -7.79
C GLU A 389 5.02 -6.88 -7.59
N HIS A 390 5.77 -7.31 -8.61
CA HIS A 390 6.65 -8.50 -8.53
C HIS A 390 5.95 -9.76 -8.01
N CYS A 391 4.71 -10.00 -8.43
CA CYS A 391 3.93 -11.17 -8.03
C CYS A 391 3.85 -12.22 -9.15
N GLU A 392 3.87 -13.50 -8.77
CA GLU A 392 3.86 -14.62 -9.72
C GLU A 392 2.80 -15.68 -9.36
N ARG A 393 1.93 -16.06 -10.31
CA ARG A 393 0.85 -17.05 -10.09
C ARG A 393 -0.05 -16.70 -8.90
N VAL A 394 -0.31 -15.40 -8.71
CA VAL A 394 -1.16 -14.89 -7.62
C VAL A 394 -2.56 -14.55 -8.12
N HIS A 395 -3.58 -14.92 -7.35
CA HIS A 395 -4.94 -14.43 -7.53
C HIS A 395 -5.19 -13.23 -6.61
N ILE A 396 -5.42 -12.06 -7.20
CA ILE A 396 -5.74 -10.84 -6.47
C ILE A 396 -7.24 -10.57 -6.61
N ILE A 397 -7.94 -10.46 -5.49
CA ILE A 397 -9.35 -10.09 -5.46
C ILE A 397 -9.47 -8.77 -4.71
N ALA A 398 -9.80 -7.69 -5.40
CA ALA A 398 -9.75 -6.34 -4.84
C ALA A 398 -10.90 -5.44 -5.32
N ALA A 399 -11.49 -4.70 -4.38
CA ALA A 399 -12.43 -3.62 -4.65
C ALA A 399 -11.79 -2.29 -4.28
N ALA A 400 -11.57 -1.40 -5.25
CA ALA A 400 -10.77 -0.19 -5.02
C ALA A 400 -11.15 0.98 -5.94
N LYS A 401 -10.81 2.23 -5.60
CA LYS A 401 -10.93 3.31 -6.60
C LYS A 401 -9.96 3.09 -7.77
N ARG A 402 -8.70 2.78 -7.47
CA ARG A 402 -7.62 2.58 -8.44
C ARG A 402 -6.79 1.33 -8.12
N ILE A 403 -6.26 0.71 -9.15
CA ILE A 403 -5.24 -0.34 -9.04
C ILE A 403 -4.08 -0.09 -10.00
N CYS A 404 -2.86 -0.31 -9.52
CA CYS A 404 -1.63 -0.29 -10.27
C CYS A 404 -0.98 -1.68 -10.21
N ILE A 405 -0.68 -2.25 -11.37
CA ILE A 405 -0.10 -3.60 -11.53
C ILE A 405 1.23 -3.44 -12.24
N ALA A 406 2.31 -3.95 -11.65
CA ALA A 406 3.62 -3.91 -12.28
C ALA A 406 4.44 -5.19 -12.09
N ASN A 407 5.22 -5.55 -13.10
CA ASN A 407 6.17 -6.66 -13.05
C ASN A 407 5.54 -7.98 -12.55
N CYS A 408 4.29 -8.28 -12.96
CA CYS A 408 3.54 -9.45 -12.51
C CYS A 408 3.49 -10.53 -13.61
N ARG A 409 3.46 -11.80 -13.20
CA ARG A 409 3.46 -12.94 -14.12
C ARG A 409 2.38 -13.96 -13.78
N GLU A 410 1.63 -14.38 -14.78
CA GLU A 410 0.62 -15.45 -14.68
C GLU A 410 -0.39 -15.20 -13.53
N CYS A 411 -0.69 -13.92 -13.25
CA CYS A 411 -1.60 -13.51 -12.20
C CYS A 411 -3.01 -13.26 -12.75
N ILE A 412 -4.02 -13.51 -11.90
CA ILE A 412 -5.43 -13.23 -12.21
C ILE A 412 -5.96 -12.18 -11.25
N PHE A 413 -6.57 -11.13 -11.79
CA PHE A 413 -7.10 -9.99 -11.05
C PHE A 413 -8.62 -9.96 -11.14
N TYR A 414 -9.31 -10.18 -10.02
CA TYR A 414 -10.76 -10.05 -9.90
C TYR A 414 -11.08 -8.68 -9.30
N LEU A 415 -11.55 -7.75 -10.14
CA LEU A 415 -11.53 -6.32 -9.86
C LEU A 415 -12.92 -5.69 -9.80
N GLY A 416 -13.13 -4.88 -8.78
CA GLY A 416 -14.23 -3.92 -8.68
C GLY A 416 -13.62 -2.52 -8.58
N VAL A 417 -13.36 -1.87 -9.72
CA VAL A 417 -12.59 -0.62 -9.76
C VAL A 417 -13.29 0.53 -10.45
N ASN A 418 -13.27 1.72 -9.84
CA ASN A 418 -13.92 2.91 -10.41
C ASN A 418 -13.13 3.51 -11.58
N HIS A 419 -11.80 3.37 -11.56
CA HIS A 419 -10.88 3.81 -12.60
C HIS A 419 -10.25 2.64 -13.34
N GLN A 420 -9.80 2.90 -14.56
CA GLN A 420 -9.06 1.95 -15.39
C GLN A 420 -7.84 1.37 -14.64
N PRO A 421 -7.65 0.04 -14.62
CA PRO A 421 -6.44 -0.59 -14.09
C PRO A 421 -5.19 -0.07 -14.80
N LEU A 422 -4.20 0.38 -14.04
CA LEU A 422 -2.92 0.81 -14.60
C LEU A 422 -1.97 -0.38 -14.66
N VAL A 423 -1.45 -0.71 -15.85
CA VAL A 423 -0.51 -1.81 -16.08
C VAL A 423 0.84 -1.24 -16.51
N LEU A 424 1.88 -1.50 -15.72
CA LEU A 424 3.22 -0.92 -15.85
C LEU A 424 4.30 -2.00 -15.90
N GLY A 425 5.44 -1.75 -16.54
CA GLY A 425 6.58 -2.66 -16.44
C GLY A 425 6.43 -3.95 -17.23
N ASP A 426 7.24 -4.96 -16.88
CA ASP A 426 7.30 -6.25 -17.59
C ASP A 426 6.28 -7.24 -17.04
N ASN A 427 5.09 -7.25 -17.62
CA ASN A 427 4.02 -8.17 -17.24
C ASN A 427 3.87 -9.29 -18.26
N HIS A 428 3.54 -10.49 -17.78
CA HIS A 428 3.36 -11.66 -18.65
C HIS A 428 2.11 -12.46 -18.31
N LYS A 429 1.27 -12.76 -19.30
CA LYS A 429 0.06 -13.59 -19.15
C LYS A 429 -0.87 -13.13 -18.01
N LEU A 430 -1.13 -11.83 -17.93
CA LEU A 430 -2.07 -11.31 -16.94
C LEU A 430 -3.51 -11.53 -17.40
N GLN A 431 -4.37 -11.86 -16.45
CA GLN A 431 -5.81 -11.97 -16.66
C GLN A 431 -6.59 -11.03 -15.75
N VAL A 432 -7.62 -10.39 -16.28
CA VAL A 432 -8.57 -9.54 -15.53
C VAL A 432 -9.98 -10.13 -15.60
N ALA A 433 -10.73 -9.99 -14.53
CA ALA A 433 -12.09 -10.47 -14.40
C ALA A 433 -12.91 -9.53 -13.51
N PRO A 434 -14.25 -9.54 -13.61
CA PRO A 434 -15.10 -8.85 -12.65
C PRO A 434 -14.84 -9.31 -11.22
N PHE A 435 -15.03 -8.42 -10.25
CA PHE A 435 -15.01 -8.77 -8.83
C PHE A 435 -15.95 -9.95 -8.55
N ASN A 436 -15.48 -10.97 -7.84
CA ASN A 436 -16.15 -12.27 -7.75
C ASN A 436 -16.40 -12.76 -6.32
N THR A 437 -16.26 -11.91 -5.31
CA THR A 437 -16.42 -12.29 -3.90
C THR A 437 -17.41 -11.37 -3.18
N CYS A 438 -17.84 -11.77 -1.97
CA CYS A 438 -18.57 -10.91 -1.06
C CYS A 438 -18.33 -11.36 0.39
N TYR A 439 -18.26 -10.41 1.31
CA TYR A 439 -18.32 -10.64 2.75
C TYR A 439 -19.33 -9.67 3.38
N SER A 440 -19.82 -9.99 4.58
CA SER A 440 -20.89 -9.28 5.27
C SER A 440 -20.75 -7.76 5.28
N GLN A 441 -19.59 -7.27 5.70
CA GLN A 441 -19.32 -5.83 5.87
C GLN A 441 -18.87 -5.13 4.58
N LEU A 442 -18.82 -5.82 3.43
CA LEU A 442 -18.24 -5.26 2.21
C LEU A 442 -18.99 -4.00 1.75
N ARG A 443 -20.33 -3.98 1.82
CA ARG A 443 -21.13 -2.82 1.40
C ARG A 443 -20.82 -1.59 2.25
N ASP A 444 -20.74 -1.77 3.57
CA ASP A 444 -20.44 -0.69 4.50
C ASP A 444 -19.01 -0.18 4.31
N HIS A 445 -18.05 -1.09 4.12
CA HIS A 445 -16.67 -0.73 3.83
C HIS A 445 -16.56 0.06 2.52
N LEU A 446 -17.28 -0.32 1.45
CA LEU A 446 -17.30 0.39 0.17
C LEU A 446 -17.83 1.82 0.33
N MET A 447 -18.94 2.00 1.06
CA MET A 447 -19.48 3.33 1.36
C MET A 447 -18.52 4.17 2.20
N GLN A 448 -17.90 3.58 3.22
CA GLN A 448 -16.96 4.26 4.10
C GLN A 448 -15.74 4.81 3.36
N VAL A 449 -15.23 4.08 2.37
CA VAL A 449 -14.03 4.48 1.61
C VAL A 449 -14.36 5.19 0.29
N GLY A 450 -15.66 5.36 -0.02
CA GLY A 450 -16.14 6.07 -1.21
C GLY A 450 -15.94 5.33 -2.53
N VAL A 451 -15.90 3.99 -2.53
CA VAL A 451 -15.85 3.19 -3.77
C VAL A 451 -17.27 2.95 -4.25
N ASP A 452 -17.62 3.44 -5.44
CA ASP A 452 -18.96 3.28 -6.03
C ASP A 452 -19.10 1.90 -6.71
N PRO A 453 -19.97 1.00 -6.23
CA PRO A 453 -20.15 -0.31 -6.85
C PRO A 453 -20.85 -0.25 -8.21
N GLY A 454 -21.52 0.86 -8.54
CA GLY A 454 -22.18 1.06 -9.83
C GLY A 454 -21.23 1.33 -10.99
N VAL A 455 -20.00 1.79 -10.70
CA VAL A 455 -18.97 2.07 -11.70
C VAL A 455 -17.86 1.03 -11.60
N ASN A 456 -17.73 0.16 -12.61
CA ASN A 456 -16.69 -0.86 -12.64
C ASN A 456 -15.99 -0.91 -14.00
N LYS A 457 -14.74 -0.41 -14.07
CA LYS A 457 -13.91 -0.29 -15.29
C LYS A 457 -12.78 -1.35 -15.37
N TRP A 458 -12.99 -2.51 -14.75
CA TRP A 458 -12.03 -3.61 -14.67
C TRP A 458 -11.52 -4.12 -16.03
N ASP A 459 -12.31 -3.98 -17.09
CA ASP A 459 -12.07 -4.47 -18.45
C ASP A 459 -11.31 -3.49 -19.35
N GLN A 460 -10.97 -2.30 -18.83
CA GLN A 460 -10.31 -1.23 -19.58
C GLN A 460 -8.91 -0.95 -19.02
N PRO A 461 -7.94 -1.88 -19.13
CA PRO A 461 -6.58 -1.64 -18.64
C PRO A 461 -5.89 -0.55 -19.45
N PHE A 462 -5.25 0.38 -18.76
CA PHE A 462 -4.39 1.40 -19.34
C PHE A 462 -2.93 1.00 -19.18
N VAL A 463 -2.23 0.80 -20.30
CA VAL A 463 -0.86 0.27 -20.32
C VAL A 463 0.15 1.41 -20.51
N LEU A 464 1.14 1.50 -19.63
CA LEU A 464 2.32 2.35 -19.79
C LEU A 464 3.58 1.48 -19.85
N GLY A 465 4.64 1.99 -20.49
CA GLY A 465 5.83 1.24 -20.96
C GLY A 465 6.49 0.26 -19.99
N VAL A 466 7.39 -0.57 -20.53
CA VAL A 466 8.07 -1.67 -19.81
C VAL A 466 9.15 -1.17 -18.85
N VAL A 467 9.68 0.03 -19.05
CA VAL A 467 10.78 0.59 -18.26
C VAL A 467 10.24 1.52 -17.18
N ASP A 468 10.53 1.24 -15.91
CA ASP A 468 10.26 2.18 -14.82
C ASP A 468 11.44 3.16 -14.67
N PRO A 469 11.30 4.43 -15.05
CA PRO A 469 12.36 5.42 -14.92
C PRO A 469 12.69 5.74 -13.45
N HIS A 470 11.88 5.36 -12.47
CA HIS A 470 12.16 5.62 -11.05
C HIS A 470 13.05 4.56 -10.39
N ASP A 471 13.34 3.46 -11.08
CA ASP A 471 14.28 2.45 -10.60
C ASP A 471 15.71 3.02 -10.57
N SER A 472 16.41 2.80 -9.46
CA SER A 472 17.79 3.28 -9.28
C SER A 472 18.82 2.44 -10.04
N LEU A 473 18.41 1.33 -10.67
CA LEU A 473 19.30 0.48 -11.47
C LEU A 473 19.26 0.91 -12.94
N SER A 474 20.42 1.17 -13.50
CA SER A 474 20.60 1.34 -14.94
C SER A 474 20.22 0.07 -15.68
N HIS A 475 19.24 0.15 -16.58
CA HIS A 475 18.97 -0.92 -17.54
C HIS A 475 20.16 -1.08 -18.49
N PRO A 476 20.54 -2.32 -18.88
CA PRO A 476 21.55 -2.51 -19.90
C PRO A 476 21.12 -1.77 -21.17
N ALA A 477 22.03 -0.95 -21.70
CA ALA A 477 21.78 -0.10 -22.86
C ALA A 477 21.24 -0.92 -24.05
N GLY A 478 20.04 -0.58 -24.54
CA GLY A 478 19.54 -1.07 -25.83
C GLY A 478 18.21 -1.83 -25.83
N VAL A 479 17.53 -2.02 -24.68
CA VAL A 479 16.14 -2.54 -24.71
C VAL A 479 15.23 -1.38 -25.12
N SER A 480 14.89 -1.32 -26.41
CA SER A 480 13.86 -0.43 -26.94
C SER A 480 12.55 -0.60 -26.16
N ASP A 481 11.76 0.46 -26.02
CA ASP A 481 10.38 0.45 -25.53
C ASP A 481 9.53 -0.62 -26.26
N VAL A 482 9.61 -1.86 -25.82
CA VAL A 482 8.67 -2.91 -26.20
C VAL A 482 7.37 -2.52 -25.50
N LYS A 483 6.25 -2.51 -26.23
CA LYS A 483 4.94 -2.23 -25.65
C LYS A 483 4.65 -3.27 -24.58
N ALA A 484 4.41 -2.84 -23.34
CA ALA A 484 4.06 -3.75 -22.25
C ALA A 484 2.83 -4.60 -22.64
N GLU A 485 2.84 -5.87 -22.25
CA GLU A 485 1.72 -6.78 -22.50
C GLU A 485 0.49 -6.29 -21.72
N SER A 486 -0.63 -6.11 -22.42
CA SER A 486 -1.90 -5.80 -21.75
C SER A 486 -2.47 -7.05 -21.10
N ALA A 487 -3.22 -6.87 -20.01
CA ALA A 487 -4.01 -7.96 -19.44
C ALA A 487 -5.13 -8.41 -20.40
N THR A 488 -5.43 -9.70 -20.38
CA THR A 488 -6.52 -10.33 -21.15
C THR A 488 -7.72 -10.61 -20.25
N CYS A 489 -8.95 -10.62 -20.78
CA CYS A 489 -10.11 -10.99 -19.96
C CYS A 489 -10.10 -12.49 -19.66
N LEU A 490 -10.42 -12.86 -18.42
CA LEU A 490 -10.63 -14.25 -18.03
C LEU A 490 -11.83 -14.83 -18.78
N ASP A 491 -11.69 -16.04 -19.29
CA ASP A 491 -12.79 -16.76 -19.94
C ASP A 491 -14.01 -16.87 -19.00
N PRO A 492 -15.22 -16.45 -19.42
CA PRO A 492 -16.45 -16.60 -18.65
C PRO A 492 -16.73 -18.03 -18.15
N ASP A 493 -16.27 -19.06 -18.86
CA ASP A 493 -16.42 -20.46 -18.44
C ASP A 493 -15.48 -20.83 -17.29
N LEU A 494 -14.38 -20.12 -17.11
CA LEU A 494 -13.46 -20.27 -15.97
C LEU A 494 -13.87 -19.42 -14.76
N PHE A 495 -14.72 -18.42 -14.96
CA PHE A 495 -15.20 -17.54 -13.89
C PHE A 495 -16.03 -18.30 -12.85
N ASN A 496 -15.66 -18.19 -11.59
CA ASN A 496 -16.42 -18.70 -10.44
C ASN A 496 -16.39 -17.69 -9.29
N ASN A 497 -17.45 -17.68 -8.48
CA ASN A 497 -17.48 -16.85 -7.28
C ASN A 497 -16.50 -17.41 -6.24
N PHE A 498 -15.68 -16.53 -5.68
CA PHE A 498 -14.78 -16.88 -4.60
C PHE A 498 -15.53 -16.79 -3.27
N LEU A 499 -15.57 -17.90 -2.53
CA LEU A 499 -16.26 -17.96 -1.24
C LEU A 499 -15.30 -17.62 -0.10
N ILE A 500 -15.63 -16.58 0.65
CA ILE A 500 -14.99 -16.29 1.93
C ILE A 500 -15.62 -17.21 2.98
N PRO A 501 -14.84 -18.06 3.67
CA PRO A 501 -15.37 -18.98 4.66
C PRO A 501 -16.17 -18.27 5.77
N SER A 502 -17.35 -18.82 6.09
CA SER A 502 -18.33 -18.19 7.00
C SER A 502 -17.93 -18.14 8.48
N TRP A 503 -16.94 -18.94 8.90
CA TRP A 503 -16.37 -18.93 10.25
C TRP A 503 -15.49 -17.69 10.53
N PHE A 504 -15.35 -16.79 9.56
CA PHE A 504 -14.73 -15.47 9.73
C PHE A 504 -15.71 -14.35 10.11
N GLY A 505 -17.01 -14.66 10.28
CA GLY A 505 -18.03 -13.67 10.68
C GLY A 505 -18.87 -14.15 11.86
N ASP A 506 -19.52 -13.20 12.56
CA ASP A 506 -20.57 -13.50 13.54
C ASP A 506 -21.74 -14.22 12.85
N GLU A 507 -22.29 -15.27 13.48
CA GLU A 507 -23.27 -16.23 12.92
C GLU A 507 -24.67 -15.66 12.54
N ARG A 508 -24.79 -14.37 12.25
CA ARG A 508 -26.08 -13.72 11.98
C ARG A 508 -26.00 -12.80 10.78
N GLN A 509 -26.05 -13.30 9.54
CA GLN A 509 -26.37 -12.45 8.39
C GLN A 509 -26.76 -13.20 7.11
N GLU A 510 -27.63 -12.54 6.34
CA GLU A 510 -28.23 -12.98 5.07
C GLU A 510 -27.20 -13.31 3.97
N PRO A 511 -27.58 -14.09 2.93
CA PRO A 511 -26.71 -14.34 1.78
C PRO A 511 -26.29 -13.02 1.13
N THR A 512 -25.01 -12.69 1.29
CA THR A 512 -24.43 -11.45 0.80
C THR A 512 -24.29 -11.52 -0.72
N CYS A 513 -25.03 -10.65 -1.43
CA CYS A 513 -24.90 -10.51 -2.87
C CYS A 513 -23.69 -9.65 -3.19
N ASN A 514 -22.93 -10.04 -4.23
CA ASN A 514 -21.84 -9.25 -4.75
C ASN A 514 -22.33 -7.83 -5.11
N PRO A 515 -21.74 -6.77 -4.54
CA PRO A 515 -22.24 -5.41 -4.74
C PRO A 515 -21.95 -4.86 -6.14
N PHE A 516 -21.02 -5.45 -6.87
CA PHE A 516 -20.67 -5.03 -8.23
C PHE A 516 -21.55 -5.75 -9.26
N PRO A 517 -22.14 -5.02 -10.22
CA PRO A 517 -22.93 -5.63 -11.28
C PRO A 517 -22.03 -6.51 -12.16
N LEU A 518 -22.49 -7.73 -12.39
CA LEU A 518 -21.79 -8.69 -13.23
C LEU A 518 -22.17 -8.46 -14.70
N PRO A 519 -21.20 -8.39 -15.64
CA PRO A 519 -21.52 -8.30 -17.06
C PRO A 519 -22.34 -9.50 -17.55
N GLU A 520 -23.21 -9.26 -18.53
CA GLU A 520 -24.17 -10.26 -19.02
C GLU A 520 -23.53 -11.58 -19.43
N ILE A 521 -22.36 -11.54 -20.08
CA ILE A 521 -21.62 -12.74 -20.52
C ILE A 521 -21.21 -13.63 -19.35
N TYR A 522 -20.70 -13.05 -18.26
CA TYR A 522 -20.31 -13.79 -17.06
C TYR A 522 -21.55 -14.25 -16.29
N GLY A 523 -22.61 -13.43 -16.26
CA GLY A 523 -23.89 -13.78 -15.64
C GLY A 523 -24.57 -14.96 -16.32
N ALA A 524 -24.58 -14.99 -17.65
CA ALA A 524 -25.14 -16.10 -18.43
C ALA A 524 -24.37 -17.41 -18.18
N CYS A 525 -23.03 -17.37 -18.19
CA CYS A 525 -22.21 -18.54 -17.86
C CYS A 525 -22.43 -19.02 -16.41
N GLN A 526 -22.52 -18.11 -15.44
CA GLN A 526 -22.86 -18.47 -14.06
C GLN A 526 -24.25 -19.12 -13.94
N ASN A 527 -25.26 -18.56 -14.61
CA ASN A 527 -26.62 -19.10 -14.58
C ASN A 527 -26.69 -20.46 -15.26
N LYS A 528 -25.97 -20.67 -16.35
CA LYS A 528 -25.84 -21.98 -17.01
C LYS A 528 -25.21 -23.01 -16.08
N LYS A 529 -24.12 -22.66 -15.38
CA LYS A 529 -23.49 -23.53 -14.37
C LYS A 529 -24.45 -23.84 -13.20
N ARG A 530 -25.19 -22.84 -12.74
CA ARG A 530 -26.18 -22.99 -11.66
C ARG A 530 -27.33 -23.91 -12.09
N SER A 531 -27.90 -23.70 -13.28
CA SER A 531 -28.95 -24.55 -13.83
C SER A 531 -28.47 -25.99 -13.98
N ALA A 532 -27.26 -26.21 -14.50
CA ALA A 532 -26.69 -27.55 -14.60
C ALA A 532 -26.52 -28.21 -13.23
N LEU A 533 -26.11 -27.45 -12.20
CA LEU A 533 -26.03 -27.94 -10.83
C LEU A 533 -27.41 -28.30 -10.27
N GLU A 534 -28.42 -27.46 -10.51
CA GLU A 534 -29.82 -27.68 -10.09
C GLU A 534 -30.41 -28.92 -10.78
N ASP A 535 -30.13 -29.12 -12.07
CA ASP A 535 -30.53 -30.30 -12.84
C ASP A 535 -29.87 -31.57 -12.29
N ILE A 536 -28.58 -31.52 -11.96
CA ILE A 536 -27.87 -32.63 -11.30
C ILE A 536 -28.51 -32.92 -9.93
N GLN A 537 -28.76 -31.90 -9.11
CA GLN A 537 -29.40 -32.08 -7.80
C GLN A 537 -30.80 -32.67 -7.92
N LYS A 538 -31.60 -32.20 -8.87
CA LYS A 538 -32.94 -32.72 -9.14
C LYS A 538 -32.87 -34.17 -9.57
N THR A 539 -31.95 -34.50 -10.49
CA THR A 539 -31.72 -35.89 -10.93
C THR A 539 -31.36 -36.80 -9.75
N ILE A 540 -30.48 -36.35 -8.84
CA ILE A 540 -30.11 -37.10 -7.63
C ILE A 540 -31.31 -37.30 -6.70
N ARG A 541 -32.17 -36.28 -6.52
CA ARG A 541 -33.39 -36.39 -5.70
C ARG A 541 -34.42 -37.34 -6.33
N GLU A 542 -34.59 -37.28 -7.66
CA GLU A 542 -35.55 -38.11 -8.40
C GLU A 542 -35.17 -39.60 -8.41
N LEU A 543 -33.88 -39.92 -8.31
CA LEU A 543 -33.38 -41.30 -8.29
C LEU A 543 -33.82 -42.12 -7.05
N GLN A 544 -34.50 -41.51 -6.06
CA GLN A 544 -34.99 -42.15 -4.82
C GLN A 544 -34.02 -43.21 -4.27
N LEU A 545 -32.74 -42.84 -4.19
CA LEU A 545 -31.69 -43.76 -3.75
C LEU A 545 -31.97 -44.17 -2.30
N ASP A 546 -31.96 -45.47 -2.03
CA ASP A 546 -31.96 -45.99 -0.67
C ASP A 546 -30.67 -45.58 0.06
N GLU A 547 -30.71 -45.56 1.39
CA GLU A 547 -29.60 -45.05 2.21
C GLU A 547 -28.27 -45.77 1.95
N ASN A 548 -28.30 -47.03 1.54
CA ASN A 548 -27.08 -47.75 1.14
C ASN A 548 -26.52 -47.24 -0.19
N ARG A 549 -27.36 -47.03 -1.22
CA ARG A 549 -26.91 -46.47 -2.50
C ARG A 549 -26.50 -45.00 -2.40
N LYS A 550 -27.12 -44.20 -1.53
CA LYS A 550 -26.65 -42.84 -1.22
C LYS A 550 -25.24 -42.88 -0.63
N ARG A 551 -24.99 -43.80 0.30
CA ARG A 551 -23.67 -43.97 0.93
C ARG A 551 -22.62 -44.44 -0.10
N GLU A 552 -22.99 -45.35 -1.00
CA GLU A 552 -22.11 -45.79 -2.11
C GLU A 552 -21.80 -44.63 -3.06
N LEU A 553 -22.79 -43.84 -3.46
CA LEU A 553 -22.61 -42.66 -4.32
C LEU A 553 -21.73 -41.61 -3.64
N ALA A 554 -21.96 -41.31 -2.36
CA ALA A 554 -21.14 -40.38 -1.59
C ALA A 554 -19.70 -40.88 -1.48
N THR A 555 -19.49 -42.18 -1.26
CA THR A 555 -18.15 -42.79 -1.19
C THR A 555 -17.44 -42.73 -2.55
N ALA A 556 -18.14 -43.01 -3.64
CA ALA A 556 -17.61 -42.90 -5.00
C ALA A 556 -17.26 -41.46 -5.36
N LEU A 557 -18.11 -40.50 -5.02
CA LEU A 557 -17.83 -39.07 -5.18
C LEU A 557 -16.64 -38.63 -4.33
N HIS A 558 -16.54 -39.11 -3.09
CA HIS A 558 -15.41 -38.80 -2.22
C HIS A 558 -14.11 -39.41 -2.74
N ALA A 559 -14.14 -40.62 -3.29
CA ALA A 559 -12.99 -41.26 -3.92
C ALA A 559 -12.56 -40.50 -5.18
N GLN A 560 -13.49 -40.17 -6.07
CA GLN A 560 -13.24 -39.33 -7.24
C GLN A 560 -12.68 -37.95 -6.86
N PHE A 561 -13.24 -37.31 -5.83
CA PHE A 561 -12.75 -36.04 -5.32
C PHE A 561 -11.35 -36.18 -4.72
N LYS A 562 -11.09 -37.25 -3.98
CA LYS A 562 -9.79 -37.57 -3.38
C LYS A 562 -8.73 -37.87 -4.46
N ASP A 563 -9.06 -38.65 -5.47
CA ASP A 563 -8.18 -38.96 -6.60
C ASP A 563 -7.90 -37.72 -7.45
N TRP A 564 -8.92 -36.88 -7.63
CA TRP A 564 -8.78 -35.57 -8.26
C TRP A 564 -7.88 -34.63 -7.44
N LEU A 565 -8.06 -34.58 -6.11
CA LEU A 565 -7.17 -33.85 -5.19
C LEU A 565 -5.73 -34.38 -5.28
N TYR A 566 -5.53 -35.70 -5.32
CA TYR A 566 -4.19 -36.27 -5.41
C TYR A 566 -3.55 -36.06 -6.78
N GLY A 567 -4.32 -36.14 -7.87
CA GLY A 567 -3.86 -35.80 -9.22
C GLY A 567 -3.42 -34.35 -9.34
N ILE A 568 -4.00 -33.46 -8.53
CA ILE A 568 -3.60 -32.06 -8.38
C ILE A 568 -2.32 -31.91 -7.55
N THR A 569 -2.14 -32.71 -6.49
CA THR A 569 -0.92 -32.67 -5.63
C THR A 569 0.27 -33.48 -6.17
N GLY A 570 0.05 -34.35 -7.16
CA GLY A 570 1.10 -35.18 -7.78
C GLY A 570 1.98 -34.42 -8.78
N THR A 571 1.52 -33.25 -9.23
CA THR A 571 2.37 -32.22 -9.84
C THR A 571 2.90 -31.36 -8.70
N THR A 572 4.23 -31.20 -8.59
CA THR A 572 4.96 -30.65 -7.42
C THR A 572 4.65 -29.19 -7.02
N THR A 573 3.59 -28.59 -7.55
CA THR A 573 3.09 -27.24 -7.23
C THR A 573 1.56 -27.25 -7.35
N VAL A 574 0.85 -26.93 -6.25
CA VAL A 574 -0.61 -26.70 -6.31
C VAL A 574 -0.80 -25.26 -6.79
N SER A 575 -1.04 -25.11 -8.09
CA SER A 575 -1.27 -23.81 -8.74
C SER A 575 -2.61 -23.19 -8.28
N CYS A 576 -2.68 -21.87 -8.25
CA CYS A 576 -3.87 -21.10 -7.85
C CYS A 576 -5.19 -21.47 -8.60
N PRO A 577 -5.20 -21.81 -9.91
CA PRO A 577 -6.40 -22.37 -10.56
C PRO A 577 -6.86 -23.71 -9.98
N GLN A 578 -5.95 -24.52 -9.42
CA GLN A 578 -6.31 -25.75 -8.72
C GLN A 578 -6.99 -25.46 -7.37
N LEU A 579 -6.62 -24.39 -6.65
CA LEU A 579 -7.33 -23.96 -5.43
C LEU A 579 -8.75 -23.45 -5.71
N GLN A 580 -8.96 -22.74 -6.83
CA GLN A 580 -10.31 -22.37 -7.27
C GLN A 580 -11.12 -23.58 -7.69
N ALA A 581 -10.51 -24.55 -8.37
CA ALA A 581 -11.15 -25.80 -8.67
C ALA A 581 -11.46 -26.59 -7.38
N ILE A 582 -10.63 -26.48 -6.33
CA ILE A 582 -10.87 -27.12 -5.01
C ILE A 582 -12.03 -26.42 -4.30
N SER A 583 -12.12 -25.10 -4.35
CA SER A 583 -13.24 -24.34 -3.78
C SER A 583 -14.55 -24.58 -4.52
N ALA A 584 -14.53 -24.53 -5.86
CA ALA A 584 -15.68 -24.83 -6.71
C ALA A 584 -16.13 -26.28 -6.54
N SER A 585 -15.19 -27.24 -6.54
CA SER A 585 -15.50 -28.66 -6.33
C SER A 585 -15.86 -28.99 -4.89
N SER A 586 -15.33 -28.29 -3.89
CA SER A 586 -15.76 -28.37 -2.49
C SER A 586 -17.17 -27.82 -2.32
N THR A 587 -17.54 -26.78 -3.07
CA THR A 587 -18.89 -26.23 -3.09
C THR A 587 -19.86 -27.20 -3.76
N VAL A 588 -19.48 -27.79 -4.90
CA VAL A 588 -20.25 -28.86 -5.57
C VAL A 588 -20.36 -30.08 -4.65
N TYR A 589 -19.27 -30.50 -4.01
CA TYR A 589 -19.24 -31.62 -3.07
C TYR A 589 -20.12 -31.35 -1.84
N LYS A 590 -20.00 -30.18 -1.20
CA LYS A 590 -20.85 -29.76 -0.07
C LYS A 590 -22.31 -29.62 -0.49
N ALA A 591 -22.60 -29.06 -1.65
CA ALA A 591 -23.96 -28.96 -2.18
C ALA A 591 -24.56 -30.33 -2.49
N THR A 592 -23.76 -31.26 -3.02
CA THR A 592 -24.18 -32.64 -3.28
C THR A 592 -24.39 -33.41 -1.98
N ASN A 593 -23.50 -33.26 -0.99
CA ASN A 593 -23.63 -33.89 0.32
C ASN A 593 -24.81 -33.30 1.12
N HIS A 594 -25.03 -31.99 1.03
CA HIS A 594 -26.18 -31.30 1.63
C HIS A 594 -27.48 -31.72 0.96
N ALA A 595 -27.52 -31.85 -0.38
CA ALA A 595 -28.68 -32.39 -1.10
C ALA A 595 -28.98 -33.86 -0.74
N MET A 596 -27.97 -34.67 -0.45
CA MET A 596 -28.16 -36.03 0.07
C MET A 596 -28.69 -36.04 1.52
N ASN A 597 -28.25 -35.12 2.37
CA ASN A 597 -28.65 -35.02 3.78
C ASN A 597 -29.99 -34.30 4.01
N CYS A 598 -30.39 -33.36 3.14
CA CYS A 598 -31.66 -32.62 3.27
C CYS A 598 -32.88 -33.35 2.70
N ALA A 599 -32.71 -34.56 2.15
CA ALA A 599 -33.83 -35.43 1.75
C ALA A 599 -34.44 -36.19 2.96
N HIS A 600 -34.36 -35.62 4.17
CA HIS A 600 -34.82 -36.20 5.43
C HIS A 600 -35.73 -35.28 6.25
N ASN A 601 -36.41 -34.33 5.59
CA ASN A 601 -37.62 -33.70 6.12
C ASN A 601 -38.71 -33.68 5.07
#